data_AF-A0A5P2X5R1-F1
#
_entry.id   AF-A0A5P2X5R1-F1
#
_cell.length_a   1.000
_cell.length_b   1.000
_cell.length_c   1.000
_cell.angle_alpha   90.00
_cell.angle_beta   90.00
_cell.angle_gamma   90.00
#
_symmetry.space_group_name_H-M   'P 1'
#
loop_
_entity.id
_entity.type
_entity.pdbx_description
1 polymer ?
#
loop_
_entity_poly.entity_id
_entity_poly.type
_entity_poly.pdbx_seq_one_letter_code
_entity_poly.pdbx_strand_id
1 'polypeptide(L)'
;MSEPWQQDILRRRPALPVSRRTGWSSRSRVLAGHTVVELRGEIDLDADAELRLYLDGMTCRPFVRLVVDLRPVTFIDCVGLSLLVRAHRRVRERAGRLLLVGSDPLLLRTLRITGLDRPLPAHPTLDHALAAGEASPPAVEDVMGATGSEGPSVVSQGYGETPQDPTV
;
A
#
# COMPACT_ATOMS: atom_id res chain seq x y z
N MET A 1 -25.70 30.04 19.21
CA MET A 1 -26.51 29.50 18.09
C MET A 1 -25.74 28.29 17.56
N SER A 2 -26.06 27.11 18.06
CA SER A 2 -25.41 25.85 17.65
C SER A 2 -26.33 25.14 16.68
N GLU A 3 -25.82 24.79 15.50
CA GLU A 3 -26.66 24.30 14.41
C GLU A 3 -27.19 22.88 14.67
N PRO A 4 -28.49 22.62 14.39
CA PRO A 4 -29.18 21.37 14.75
C PRO A 4 -28.71 20.12 13.98
N TRP A 5 -27.82 20.26 12.99
CA TRP A 5 -27.30 19.13 12.21
C TRP A 5 -26.14 18.37 12.90
N GLN A 6 -25.44 19.02 13.85
CA GLN A 6 -24.36 18.36 14.62
C GLN A 6 -24.88 17.28 15.59
N GLN A 7 -26.18 17.26 15.90
CA GLN A 7 -26.78 16.28 16.81
C GLN A 7 -27.49 15.10 16.13
N ASP A 8 -27.72 15.16 14.82
CA ASP A 8 -28.46 14.12 14.09
C ASP A 8 -27.52 13.01 13.57
N ILE A 9 -26.26 13.34 13.26
CA ILE A 9 -25.25 12.40 12.78
C ILE A 9 -24.87 11.33 13.84
N LEU A 10 -25.08 11.61 15.13
CA LEU A 10 -24.81 10.67 16.22
C LEU A 10 -26.02 9.76 16.58
N ARG A 11 -27.20 9.97 15.97
CA ARG A 11 -28.45 9.27 16.37
C ARG A 11 -28.87 8.12 15.47
N ARG A 12 -28.11 7.81 14.41
CA ARG A 12 -28.36 6.64 13.56
C ARG A 12 -27.24 5.62 13.66
N ARG A 13 -27.07 5.05 14.86
CA ARG A 13 -26.41 3.76 15.04
C ARG A 13 -27.48 2.70 15.31
N PRO A 14 -27.71 1.71 14.43
CA PRO A 14 -28.40 0.52 14.87
C PRO A 14 -27.51 -0.14 15.94
N ALA A 15 -28.07 -0.36 17.13
CA ALA A 15 -27.42 -1.13 18.18
C ALA A 15 -27.29 -2.57 17.70
N LEU A 16 -26.11 -2.96 17.21
CA LEU A 16 -25.79 -4.37 17.00
C LEU A 16 -25.45 -4.99 18.36
N PRO A 17 -25.96 -6.19 18.66
CA PRO A 17 -25.64 -6.88 19.90
C PRO A 17 -24.14 -7.17 19.94
N VAL A 18 -23.44 -6.65 20.96
CA VAL A 18 -22.07 -7.07 21.31
C VAL A 18 -22.13 -8.55 21.66
N SER A 19 -21.87 -9.39 20.66
CA SER A 19 -21.69 -10.83 20.81
C SER A 19 -20.25 -11.14 20.46
N ARG A 20 -19.53 -11.78 21.39
CA ARG A 20 -18.15 -12.23 21.25
C ARG A 20 -18.00 -13.33 20.19
N ARG A 21 -18.20 -12.98 18.93
CA ARG A 21 -17.75 -13.72 17.75
C ARG A 21 -17.02 -12.69 16.91
N THR A 22 -15.76 -12.98 16.56
CA THR A 22 -15.02 -12.13 15.63
C THR A 22 -15.90 -11.92 14.40
N GLY A 23 -16.19 -10.65 14.07
CA GLY A 23 -16.94 -10.30 12.87
C GLY A 23 -16.26 -10.80 11.61
N TRP A 24 -15.00 -11.24 11.71
CA TRP A 24 -14.18 -11.74 10.63
C TRP A 24 -13.66 -13.18 10.86
N SER A 25 -13.23 -13.80 9.76
CA SER A 25 -12.44 -15.04 9.75
C SER A 25 -11.47 -15.03 8.57
N SER A 26 -10.49 -15.93 8.56
CA SER A 26 -9.53 -16.06 7.47
C SER A 26 -9.34 -17.49 6.99
N ARG A 27 -8.94 -17.62 5.72
CA ARG A 27 -8.40 -18.85 5.15
C ARG A 27 -7.12 -18.52 4.40
N SER A 28 -6.06 -19.26 4.66
CA SER A 28 -4.78 -19.10 3.96
C SER A 28 -4.47 -20.32 3.10
N ARG A 29 -3.82 -20.08 1.95
CA ARG A 29 -3.27 -21.11 1.06
C ARG A 29 -2.09 -20.57 0.29
N VAL A 30 -1.20 -21.44 -0.18
CA VAL A 30 -0.08 -21.05 -1.06
C VAL A 30 -0.48 -21.33 -2.50
N LEU A 31 -0.30 -20.36 -3.39
CA LEU A 31 -0.60 -20.47 -4.82
C LEU A 31 0.40 -19.64 -5.63
N ALA A 32 1.01 -20.23 -6.68
CA ALA A 32 1.99 -19.55 -7.55
C ALA A 32 3.09 -18.79 -6.77
N GLY A 33 3.63 -19.39 -5.70
CA GLY A 33 4.66 -18.76 -4.85
C GLY A 33 4.18 -17.58 -3.98
N HIS A 34 2.87 -17.33 -3.92
CA HIS A 34 2.25 -16.33 -3.06
C HIS A 34 1.49 -17.00 -1.92
N THR A 35 1.54 -16.41 -0.73
CA THR A 35 0.58 -16.71 0.33
C THR A 35 -0.69 -15.93 0.03
N VAL A 36 -1.78 -16.62 -0.25
CA VAL A 36 -3.10 -16.04 -0.48
C VAL A 36 -3.90 -16.14 0.80
N VAL A 37 -4.43 -15.00 1.23
CA VAL A 37 -5.20 -14.85 2.46
C VAL A 37 -6.56 -14.30 2.11
N GLU A 38 -7.56 -15.14 2.28
CA GLU A 38 -8.95 -14.79 2.10
C GLU A 38 -9.50 -14.31 3.44
N LEU A 39 -9.93 -13.05 3.49
CA LEU A 39 -10.62 -12.48 4.64
C LEU A 39 -12.12 -12.54 4.39
N ARG A 40 -12.89 -12.82 5.44
CA ARG A 40 -14.36 -12.92 5.36
C ARG A 40 -14.99 -12.15 6.50
N GLY A 41 -16.18 -11.60 6.26
CA GLY A 41 -16.96 -10.91 7.29
C GLY A 41 -16.61 -9.42 7.41
N GLU A 42 -16.75 -8.87 8.60
CA GLU A 42 -16.63 -7.44 8.90
C GLU A 42 -15.23 -7.11 9.42
N ILE A 43 -14.57 -6.15 8.77
CA ILE A 43 -13.26 -5.63 9.17
C ILE A 43 -13.46 -4.23 9.74
N ASP A 44 -13.61 -4.17 11.06
CA ASP A 44 -13.85 -2.94 11.81
C ASP A 44 -12.95 -2.83 13.06
N LEU A 45 -13.28 -1.89 13.95
CA LEU A 45 -12.59 -1.71 15.22
C LEU A 45 -12.52 -2.99 16.08
N ASP A 46 -13.55 -3.84 16.06
CA ASP A 46 -13.57 -5.08 16.84
C ASP A 46 -12.61 -6.13 16.25
N ALA A 47 -12.38 -6.07 14.93
CA ALA A 47 -11.40 -6.91 14.24
C ALA A 47 -9.94 -6.47 14.48
N ASP A 48 -9.70 -5.21 14.90
CA ASP A 48 -8.38 -4.56 14.82
C ASP A 48 -7.25 -5.36 15.48
N ALA A 49 -7.41 -5.69 16.75
CA ALA A 49 -6.33 -6.28 17.54
C ALA A 49 -5.89 -7.65 16.97
N GLU A 50 -6.85 -8.52 16.66
CA GLU A 50 -6.55 -9.87 16.18
C GLU A 50 -6.09 -9.86 14.71
N LEU A 51 -6.76 -9.09 13.85
CA LEU A 51 -6.37 -9.00 12.43
C LEU A 51 -5.00 -8.35 12.29
N ARG A 52 -4.67 -7.37 13.14
CA ARG A 52 -3.35 -6.76 13.18
C ARG A 52 -2.26 -7.77 13.52
N LEU A 53 -2.44 -8.57 14.56
CA LEU A 53 -1.47 -9.60 14.94
C LEU A 53 -1.30 -10.63 13.81
N TYR A 54 -2.40 -11.04 13.20
CA TYR A 54 -2.41 -11.96 12.07
C TYR A 54 -1.63 -11.42 10.86
N LEU A 55 -1.93 -10.19 10.41
CA LEU A 55 -1.23 -9.56 9.29
C LEU A 55 0.24 -9.24 9.63
N ASP A 56 0.54 -8.81 10.86
CA ASP A 56 1.92 -8.58 11.31
C ASP A 56 2.74 -9.88 11.28
N GLY A 57 2.13 -11.01 11.66
CA GLY A 57 2.74 -12.34 11.59
C GLY A 57 2.99 -12.81 10.15
N MET A 58 2.06 -12.55 9.24
CA MET A 58 2.22 -12.88 7.82
C MET A 58 3.28 -12.03 7.11
N THR A 59 3.47 -10.80 7.59
CA THR A 59 4.40 -9.82 7.00
C THR A 59 5.71 -9.69 7.77
N CYS A 60 6.02 -10.62 8.67
CA CYS A 60 7.21 -10.52 9.53
C CYS A 60 8.54 -10.81 8.80
N ARG A 61 8.52 -11.60 7.73
CA ARG A 61 9.71 -12.05 6.99
C ARG A 61 10.03 -11.16 5.78
N PRO A 62 11.30 -11.12 5.33
CA PRO A 62 11.66 -10.46 4.08
C PRO A 62 11.14 -11.20 2.85
N PHE A 63 11.01 -10.47 1.74
CA PHE A 63 10.60 -10.98 0.43
C PHE A 63 9.24 -11.68 0.39
N VAL A 64 8.37 -11.44 1.38
CA VAL A 64 7.03 -12.04 1.45
C VAL A 64 6.20 -11.60 0.23
N ARG A 65 5.58 -12.57 -0.43
CA ARG A 65 4.59 -12.37 -1.48
C ARG A 65 3.21 -12.71 -0.92
N LEU A 66 2.41 -11.69 -0.63
CA LEU A 66 1.11 -11.79 0.01
C LEU A 66 0.01 -11.28 -0.91
N VAL A 67 -1.04 -12.08 -1.07
CA VAL A 67 -2.29 -11.64 -1.71
C VAL A 67 -3.38 -11.63 -0.65
N VAL A 68 -4.05 -10.49 -0.47
CA VAL A 68 -5.20 -10.37 0.42
C VAL A 68 -6.46 -10.32 -0.43
N ASP A 69 -7.29 -11.35 -0.30
CA ASP A 69 -8.57 -11.46 -0.99
C ASP A 69 -9.69 -10.95 -0.09
N LEU A 70 -10.22 -9.79 -0.49
CA LEU A 70 -11.28 -9.07 0.20
C LEU A 70 -12.65 -9.31 -0.45
N ARG A 71 -12.76 -10.14 -1.51
CA ARG A 71 -14.06 -10.41 -2.16
C ARG A 71 -15.13 -10.96 -1.19
N PRO A 72 -14.80 -11.78 -0.18
CA PRO A 72 -15.78 -12.25 0.79
C PRO A 72 -15.97 -11.33 2.02
N VAL A 73 -15.29 -10.18 2.06
CA VAL A 73 -15.47 -9.18 3.12
C VAL A 73 -16.78 -8.44 2.88
N THR A 74 -17.61 -8.34 3.92
CA THR A 74 -18.93 -7.70 3.84
C THR A 74 -18.88 -6.23 4.23
N PHE A 75 -17.87 -5.82 4.99
CA PHE A 75 -17.68 -4.44 5.44
C PHE A 75 -16.21 -4.17 5.78
N ILE A 76 -15.73 -2.97 5.47
CA ILE A 76 -14.41 -2.49 5.88
C ILE A 76 -14.49 -1.00 6.25
N ASP A 77 -14.04 -0.66 7.46
CA ASP A 77 -13.97 0.73 7.94
C ASP A 77 -12.57 1.34 7.79
N CYS A 78 -12.39 2.54 8.33
CA CYS A 78 -11.10 3.24 8.34
C CYS A 78 -10.00 2.50 9.12
N VAL A 79 -10.36 1.73 10.15
CA VAL A 79 -9.42 0.93 10.94
C VAL A 79 -8.92 -0.23 10.08
N GLY A 80 -9.83 -0.93 9.40
CA GLY A 80 -9.49 -1.99 8.46
C GLY A 80 -8.58 -1.51 7.32
N LEU A 81 -8.88 -0.37 6.72
CA LEU A 81 -8.01 0.23 5.69
C LEU A 81 -6.62 0.58 6.25
N SER A 82 -6.55 1.13 7.47
CA SER A 82 -5.28 1.46 8.13
C SER A 82 -4.43 0.21 8.35
N LEU A 83 -5.04 -0.94 8.65
CA LEU A 83 -4.34 -2.22 8.75
C LEU A 83 -3.79 -2.69 7.40
N LEU A 84 -4.55 -2.57 6.31
CA LEU A 84 -4.08 -2.91 4.97
C LEU A 84 -2.90 -2.03 4.54
N VAL A 85 -2.98 -0.72 4.81
CA VAL A 85 -1.90 0.23 4.53
C VAL A 85 -0.65 -0.11 5.35
N ARG A 86 -0.82 -0.41 6.64
CA ARG A 86 0.28 -0.84 7.52
C ARG A 86 0.95 -2.11 6.98
N ALA A 87 0.16 -3.13 6.62
CA ALA A 87 0.67 -4.38 6.08
C ALA A 87 1.43 -4.16 4.77
N HIS A 88 0.87 -3.35 3.85
CA HIS A 88 1.52 -3.01 2.59
C HIS A 88 2.87 -2.31 2.81
N ARG A 89 2.92 -1.33 3.70
CA ARG A 89 4.15 -0.62 4.05
C ARG A 89 5.21 -1.58 4.61
N ARG A 90 4.83 -2.44 5.57
CA ARG A 90 5.74 -3.44 6.17
C ARG A 90 6.32 -4.41 5.15
N VAL A 91 5.50 -4.86 4.21
CA VAL A 91 5.93 -5.77 3.15
C VAL A 91 6.91 -5.06 2.20
N ARG A 92 6.64 -3.81 1.82
CA ARG A 92 7.55 -3.01 0.97
C ARG A 92 8.88 -2.70 1.64
N GLU A 93 8.86 -2.29 2.91
CA GLU A 93 10.07 -2.07 3.72
C GLU A 93 10.99 -3.30 3.78
N ARG A 94 10.42 -4.49 3.56
CA ARG A 94 11.12 -5.78 3.59
C ARG A 94 11.31 -6.41 2.21
N ALA A 95 11.25 -5.60 1.15
CA ALA A 95 11.42 -6.02 -0.24
C ALA A 95 10.46 -7.14 -0.69
N GLY A 96 9.28 -7.24 -0.05
CA GLY A 96 8.19 -8.12 -0.46
C GLY A 96 7.18 -7.42 -1.36
N ARG A 97 6.07 -8.12 -1.65
CA ARG A 97 4.95 -7.61 -2.44
C ARG A 97 3.62 -7.97 -1.76
N LEU A 98 2.73 -6.98 -1.62
CA LEU A 98 1.36 -7.17 -1.14
C LEU A 98 0.40 -6.72 -2.24
N LEU A 99 -0.53 -7.60 -2.61
CA LEU A 99 -1.55 -7.37 -3.63
C LEU A 99 -2.94 -7.51 -3.02
N LEU A 100 -3.90 -6.71 -3.47
CA LEU A 100 -5.30 -6.82 -3.06
C LEU A 100 -6.13 -7.45 -4.17
N VAL A 101 -7.08 -8.29 -3.78
CA VAL A 101 -8.15 -8.77 -4.67
C VAL A 101 -9.48 -8.26 -4.14
N GLY A 102 -10.24 -7.59 -4.99
CA GLY A 102 -11.52 -7.01 -4.65
C GLY A 102 -12.14 -6.32 -5.85
N SER A 103 -13.42 -6.59 -6.10
CA SER A 103 -14.20 -6.02 -7.20
C SER A 103 -15.47 -5.31 -6.72
N ASP A 104 -15.73 -5.28 -5.42
CA ASP A 104 -16.88 -4.61 -4.83
C ASP A 104 -16.82 -3.10 -5.11
N PRO A 105 -17.87 -2.49 -5.72
CA PRO A 105 -17.92 -1.06 -5.98
C PRO A 105 -17.71 -0.19 -4.74
N LEU A 106 -18.16 -0.64 -3.56
CA LEU A 106 -17.96 0.11 -2.31
C LEU A 106 -16.48 0.11 -1.92
N LEU A 107 -15.83 -1.05 -1.86
CA LEU A 107 -14.38 -1.14 -1.66
C LEU A 107 -13.59 -0.27 -2.64
N LEU A 108 -13.88 -0.37 -3.95
CA LEU A 108 -13.18 0.42 -4.98
C LEU A 108 -13.43 1.92 -4.84
N ARG A 109 -14.62 2.34 -4.41
CA ARG A 109 -14.93 3.73 -4.10
C ARG A 109 -14.17 4.21 -2.87
N THR A 110 -14.13 3.40 -1.83
CA THR A 110 -13.40 3.69 -0.59
C THR A 110 -11.92 3.90 -0.87
N LEU A 111 -11.26 2.99 -1.60
CA LEU A 111 -9.85 3.12 -1.98
C LEU A 111 -9.58 4.42 -2.74
N ARG A 112 -10.45 4.79 -3.70
CA ARG A 112 -10.34 6.04 -4.47
C ARG A 112 -10.48 7.28 -3.59
N ILE A 113 -11.48 7.33 -2.72
CA ILE A 113 -11.72 8.47 -1.82
C ILE A 113 -10.54 8.65 -0.86
N THR A 114 -9.94 7.55 -0.39
CA THR A 114 -8.78 7.58 0.51
C THR A 114 -7.44 7.73 -0.23
N GLY A 115 -7.42 7.80 -1.56
CA GLY A 115 -6.19 7.87 -2.37
C GLY A 115 -5.32 6.61 -2.31
N LEU A 116 -5.91 5.46 -1.96
CA LEU A 116 -5.24 4.17 -1.84
C LEU A 116 -5.29 3.33 -3.12
N ASP A 117 -6.10 3.74 -4.10
CA ASP A 117 -6.26 3.06 -5.38
C ASP A 117 -4.96 2.96 -6.19
N ARG A 118 -4.05 3.93 -6.06
CA ARG A 118 -2.72 3.92 -6.68
C ARG A 118 -1.66 3.12 -5.92
N PRO A 119 -1.40 3.39 -4.62
CA PRO A 119 -0.37 2.64 -3.89
C PRO A 119 -0.79 1.19 -3.60
N LEU A 120 -2.10 0.92 -3.54
CA LEU A 120 -2.66 -0.36 -3.17
C LEU A 120 -3.81 -0.76 -4.12
N PRO A 121 -3.50 -1.02 -5.41
CA PRO A 121 -4.52 -1.33 -6.40
C PRO A 121 -5.21 -2.65 -6.06
N ALA A 122 -6.54 -2.64 -6.17
CA ALA A 122 -7.36 -3.85 -6.06
C ALA A 122 -7.53 -4.50 -7.43
N HIS A 123 -7.15 -5.76 -7.53
CA HIS A 123 -7.34 -6.58 -8.72
C HIS A 123 -8.72 -7.25 -8.69
N PRO A 124 -9.40 -7.40 -9.83
CA PRO A 124 -10.76 -7.95 -9.87
C PRO A 124 -10.82 -9.45 -9.53
N THR A 125 -9.74 -10.19 -9.82
CA THR A 125 -9.65 -11.62 -9.56
C THR A 125 -8.30 -11.99 -8.95
N LEU A 126 -8.24 -13.17 -8.35
CA LEU A 126 -7.00 -13.75 -7.84
C LEU A 126 -5.99 -13.95 -8.97
N ASP A 127 -6.41 -14.43 -10.13
CA ASP A 127 -5.52 -14.66 -11.28
C ASP A 127 -4.90 -13.35 -11.79
N HIS A 128 -5.70 -12.27 -11.86
CA HIS A 128 -5.19 -10.95 -12.20
C HIS A 128 -4.15 -10.44 -11.19
N ALA A 129 -4.36 -10.67 -9.89
CA ALA A 129 -3.37 -10.33 -8.87
C ALA A 129 -2.10 -11.16 -9.04
N LEU A 130 -2.20 -12.47 -9.18
CA LEU A 130 -1.03 -13.36 -9.32
C LEU A 130 -0.20 -13.00 -10.56
N ALA A 131 -0.85 -12.75 -11.70
CA ALA A 131 -0.18 -12.29 -12.91
C ALA A 131 0.55 -10.95 -12.69
N ALA A 132 -0.07 -10.00 -11.97
CA ALA A 132 0.58 -8.74 -11.60
C ALA A 132 1.73 -8.93 -10.59
N GLY A 133 1.67 -9.97 -9.76
CA GLY A 133 2.73 -10.34 -8.82
C GLY A 133 3.96 -10.95 -9.46
N GLU A 134 3.76 -11.69 -10.56
CA GLU A 134 4.82 -12.27 -11.38
C GLU A 134 5.47 -11.26 -12.32
N ALA A 135 4.70 -10.28 -12.79
CA ALA A 135 5.26 -9.16 -13.53
C ALA A 135 6.33 -8.47 -12.66
N SER A 136 7.58 -8.47 -13.15
CA SER A 136 8.65 -7.60 -12.64
C SER A 136 8.04 -6.20 -12.44
N PRO A 137 8.34 -5.49 -11.33
CA PRO A 137 7.76 -4.16 -11.14
C PRO A 137 7.96 -3.36 -12.44
N PRO A 138 6.97 -2.56 -12.89
CA PRO A 138 7.29 -1.58 -13.92
C PRO A 138 8.50 -0.84 -13.38
N ALA A 139 9.62 -0.92 -14.12
CA ALA A 139 10.75 -0.06 -13.87
C ALA A 139 10.14 1.33 -13.69
N VAL A 140 10.35 1.91 -12.52
CA VAL A 140 9.91 3.27 -12.25
C VAL A 140 10.29 4.08 -13.48
N GLU A 141 9.29 4.59 -14.20
CA GLU A 141 9.58 5.51 -15.28
C GLU A 141 10.41 6.62 -14.65
N ASP A 142 11.58 6.77 -15.23
CA ASP A 142 12.59 7.77 -14.96
C ASP A 142 11.95 9.15 -15.18
N VAL A 143 11.12 9.60 -14.23
CA VAL A 143 10.67 11.00 -14.14
C VAL A 143 11.81 11.79 -13.49
N MET A 144 12.96 11.78 -14.17
CA MET A 144 13.88 12.92 -14.29
C MET A 144 14.88 12.66 -15.44
N GLY A 145 14.37 12.40 -16.64
CA GLY A 145 15.14 12.49 -17.87
C GLY A 145 15.50 13.94 -18.22
N ALA A 146 16.80 14.19 -18.32
CA ALA A 146 17.48 15.43 -18.70
C ALA A 146 17.05 16.05 -20.03
N THR A 147 17.31 17.36 -20.20
CA THR A 147 18.02 17.98 -21.35
C THR A 147 18.38 19.42 -20.96
N GLY A 148 19.55 20.00 -21.23
CA GLY A 148 20.58 19.57 -22.15
C GLY A 148 21.89 20.36 -22.01
N SER A 149 22.93 19.79 -22.59
CA SER A 149 24.18 20.46 -22.93
C SER A 149 24.03 21.18 -24.26
N GLU A 150 24.64 22.35 -24.41
CA GLU A 150 25.78 22.63 -25.32
C GLU A 150 26.08 24.14 -25.31
N GLY A 151 27.37 24.49 -25.35
CA GLY A 151 27.89 25.88 -25.34
C GLY A 151 27.59 26.67 -26.62
N PRO A 152 28.16 27.90 -26.79
CA PRO A 152 29.61 28.02 -26.98
C PRO A 152 30.30 29.28 -26.39
N SER A 153 31.62 29.15 -26.21
CA SER A 153 32.75 30.09 -26.44
C SER A 153 32.58 31.61 -26.33
N VAL A 154 33.35 32.27 -25.43
CA VAL A 154 34.27 33.42 -25.70
C VAL A 154 35.21 33.63 -24.46
N VAL A 155 36.51 33.29 -24.49
CA VAL A 155 37.72 34.13 -24.74
C VAL A 155 38.46 34.68 -23.49
N SER A 156 39.74 34.27 -23.41
CA SER A 156 40.95 34.93 -22.89
C SER A 156 41.13 35.25 -21.39
N GLN A 157 42.20 34.70 -20.81
CA GLN A 157 43.53 35.34 -20.82
C GLN A 157 44.60 34.38 -20.27
N GLY A 158 45.71 34.28 -21.00
CA GLY A 158 46.91 33.57 -20.58
C GLY A 158 47.97 34.53 -20.05
N TYR A 159 48.80 34.01 -19.15
CA TYR A 159 50.23 34.24 -18.90
C TYR A 159 50.62 33.02 -18.05
N GLY A 160 51.62 32.18 -18.33
CA GLY A 160 52.93 32.36 -18.94
C GLY A 160 53.91 31.63 -18.00
N GLU A 161 54.35 30.44 -18.42
CA GLU A 161 55.50 29.60 -17.98
C GLU A 161 56.11 29.70 -16.55
N THR A 162 55.95 28.59 -15.80
CA THR A 162 56.95 27.65 -15.19
C THR A 162 58.44 28.06 -14.98
N PRO A 163 59.26 27.26 -14.25
CA PRO A 163 59.11 26.56 -12.96
C PRO A 163 60.39 26.74 -12.06
N GLN A 164 60.44 26.02 -10.92
CA GLN A 164 61.62 25.51 -10.18
C GLN A 164 61.88 26.06 -8.76
N ASP A 165 61.81 25.11 -7.83
CA ASP A 165 62.49 25.02 -6.52
C ASP A 165 64.03 24.98 -6.72
N PRO A 166 64.87 25.51 -5.81
CA PRO A 166 65.37 24.65 -4.73
C PRO A 166 65.64 25.35 -3.36
N THR A 167 65.48 24.56 -2.29
CA THR A 167 66.30 24.42 -1.07
C THR A 167 67.22 25.58 -0.64
N VAL A 168 67.00 26.10 0.59
CA VAL A 168 67.90 26.03 1.79
C VAL A 168 67.09 26.41 3.03
#